data_AF-M0E889-F1
#
_entry.id   AF-M0E889-F1
#
_cell.length_a   1.000
_cell.length_b   1.000
_cell.length_c   1.000
_cell.angle_alpha   90.00
_cell.angle_beta   90.00
_cell.angle_gamma   90.00
#
_symmetry.space_group_name_H-M   'P 1'
#
loop_
_entity.id
_entity.type
_entity.pdbx_description
1 polymer ?
#
loop_
_entity_poly.entity_id
_entity_poly.type
_entity_poly.pdbx_seq_one_letter_code
_entity_poly.pdbx_strand_id
1 'polypeptide(L)'
;MGMEWDVFPASASAATLGLSVGSFLMGAIIVISGVNGSALPRGDLLIAVGGLSALNLGVAVVEGLLTGLIVQFLASVRPDLVGLTDRDTRDEPSGVTA
;
A
#
# COMPACT_ATOMS: atom_id res chain seq x y z
N MET A 1 -6.57 4.43 -22.78
CA MET A 1 -5.92 5.57 -22.10
C MET A 1 -5.46 5.07 -20.73
N GLY A 2 -4.34 4.34 -20.72
CA GLY A 2 -3.69 3.93 -19.47
C GLY A 2 -2.94 5.14 -18.95
N MET A 3 -3.32 5.63 -17.79
CA MET A 3 -2.63 6.76 -17.16
C MET A 3 -1.27 6.22 -16.70
N GLU A 4 -0.18 6.71 -17.29
CA GLU A 4 1.19 6.45 -16.85
C GLU A 4 1.34 7.09 -15.46
N TRP A 5 1.04 6.33 -14.41
CA TRP A 5 1.30 6.77 -13.05
C TRP A 5 2.77 6.53 -12.75
N ASP A 6 3.45 7.59 -12.29
CA ASP A 6 4.83 7.50 -11.84
C ASP A 6 4.98 6.38 -10.79
N VAL A 7 6.11 5.66 -10.87
CA VAL A 7 6.39 4.48 -10.04
C VAL A 7 6.30 4.81 -8.55
N PHE A 8 6.85 5.95 -8.13
CA PHE A 8 6.83 6.40 -6.74
C PHE A 8 5.41 6.63 -6.19
N PRO A 9 4.58 7.55 -6.72
CA PRO A 9 3.25 7.80 -6.16
C PRO A 9 2.33 6.58 -6.30
N ALA A 10 2.48 5.75 -7.34
CA ALA A 10 1.71 4.52 -7.48
C ALA A 10 2.03 3.52 -6.34
N SER A 11 3.30 3.22 -6.11
CA SER A 11 3.70 2.27 -5.07
C SER A 11 3.48 2.81 -3.65
N ALA A 12 3.76 4.10 -3.42
CA ALA A 12 3.54 4.73 -2.12
C ALA A 12 2.05 4.75 -1.75
N SER A 13 1.18 5.16 -2.67
CA SER A 13 -0.27 5.17 -2.43
C SER A 13 -0.83 3.76 -2.27
N ALA A 14 -0.38 2.79 -3.06
CA ALA A 14 -0.79 1.40 -2.94
C ALA A 14 -0.44 0.84 -1.55
N ALA A 15 0.79 1.07 -1.08
CA ALA A 15 1.24 0.64 0.24
C ALA A 15 0.45 1.33 1.37
N THR A 16 0.34 2.67 1.34
CA THR A 16 -0.43 3.40 2.35
C THR A 16 -1.88 2.96 2.39
N LEU A 17 -2.55 2.80 1.25
CA LEU A 17 -3.94 2.36 1.19
C LEU A 17 -4.10 0.91 1.67
N GLY A 18 -3.23 0.00 1.21
CA GLY A 18 -3.27 -1.41 1.62
C GLY A 18 -3.11 -1.56 3.14
N LEU A 19 -2.12 -0.88 3.73
CA LEU A 19 -1.89 -0.90 5.18
C LEU A 19 -3.01 -0.20 5.95
N SER A 20 -3.56 0.90 5.43
CA SER A 20 -4.70 1.58 6.06
C SER A 20 -5.94 0.69 6.08
N VAL A 21 -6.25 0.04 4.96
CA VAL A 21 -7.36 -0.94 4.87
C VAL A 21 -7.13 -2.10 5.82
N GLY A 22 -5.91 -2.63 5.90
CA GLY A 22 -5.54 -3.66 6.87
C GLY A 22 -5.77 -3.21 8.32
N SER A 23 -5.38 -1.99 8.67
CA SER A 23 -5.60 -1.41 10.00
C SER A 23 -7.08 -1.28 10.35
N PHE A 24 -7.91 -0.80 9.41
CA PHE A 24 -9.35 -0.69 9.62
C PHE A 24 -10.02 -2.07 9.76
N LEU A 25 -9.66 -3.03 8.89
CA LEU A 25 -10.19 -4.38 8.95
C LEU A 25 -9.82 -5.06 10.27
N MET A 26 -8.55 -4.95 10.69
CA MET A 26 -8.10 -5.44 11.98
C MET A 26 -8.93 -4.84 13.12
N GLY A 27 -9.08 -3.51 13.14
CA GLY A 27 -9.85 -2.82 14.17
C GLY A 27 -11.32 -3.25 14.20
N ALA A 28 -11.95 -3.36 13.02
CA ALA A 28 -13.34 -3.80 12.88
C ALA A 28 -13.52 -5.23 13.39
N ILE A 29 -12.61 -6.16 13.05
CA ILE A 29 -12.63 -7.55 13.52
C ILE A 29 -12.60 -7.58 15.05
N ILE A 30 -11.71 -6.82 15.68
CA ILE A 30 -11.57 -6.79 17.14
C ILE A 30 -12.84 -6.21 17.80
N VAL A 31 -13.38 -5.11 17.27
CA VAL A 31 -14.57 -4.46 17.84
C VAL A 31 -15.83 -5.33 17.72
N ILE A 32 -16.03 -5.97 16.56
CA ILE A 32 -17.22 -6.81 16.31
C ILE A 32 -17.11 -8.14 17.05
N SER A 33 -15.95 -8.79 16.98
CA SER A 33 -15.75 -10.12 17.56
C SER A 33 -15.53 -10.07 19.08
N GLY A 34 -15.05 -8.94 19.60
CA GLY A 34 -14.60 -8.81 20.97
C GLY A 34 -13.27 -9.55 21.23
N VAL A 35 -12.78 -9.44 22.46
CA VAL A 35 -11.55 -10.10 22.91
C VAL A 35 -11.90 -11.02 24.07
N ASN A 36 -11.61 -12.32 23.94
CA ASN A 36 -11.89 -13.30 24.98
C ASN A 36 -11.12 -12.98 26.26
N GLY A 37 -11.81 -13.06 27.40
CA GLY A 37 -11.23 -12.74 28.71
C GLY A 37 -11.01 -11.24 28.96
N SER A 38 -11.44 -10.37 28.05
CA SER A 38 -11.35 -8.92 28.27
C SER A 38 -12.38 -8.45 29.29
N ALA A 39 -11.92 -7.72 30.31
CA ALA A 39 -12.77 -7.02 31.26
C ALA A 39 -13.21 -5.63 30.75
N LEU A 40 -12.73 -5.19 29.58
CA LEU A 40 -13.08 -3.88 29.04
C LEU A 40 -14.52 -3.87 28.52
N PRO A 41 -15.33 -2.88 28.93
CA PRO A 41 -16.58 -2.57 28.26
C PRO A 41 -16.37 -2.33 26.76
N ARG A 42 -17.37 -2.66 25.92
CA ARG A 42 -17.27 -2.53 24.46
C ARG A 42 -16.95 -1.10 23.99
N GLY A 43 -17.44 -0.08 24.71
CA GLY A 43 -17.13 1.33 24.41
C GLY A 43 -15.63 1.64 24.58
N ASP A 44 -15.04 1.17 25.68
CA ASP A 44 -13.61 1.38 25.98
C ASP A 44 -12.72 0.58 25.02
N LEU A 45 -13.14 -0.63 24.63
CA LEU A 45 -12.49 -1.40 23.58
C LEU A 45 -12.46 -0.62 22.26
N LEU A 46 -13.59 -0.01 21.86
CA LEU A 46 -13.69 0.78 20.63
C LEU A 46 -12.71 1.95 20.63
N ILE A 47 -12.57 2.66 21.76
CA ILE A 47 -11.63 3.78 21.91
C ILE A 47 -10.19 3.27 21.84
N ALA A 48 -9.86 2.19 22.54
CA ALA A 48 -8.52 1.62 22.56
C ALA A 48 -8.09 1.14 21.17
N VAL A 49 -8.95 0.38 20.50
CA VAL A 49 -8.71 -0.11 19.13
C VAL A 49 -8.69 1.04 18.13
N GLY A 50 -9.55 2.04 18.29
CA GLY A 50 -9.54 3.25 17.47
C GLY A 50 -8.21 4.00 17.58
N GLY A 51 -7.68 4.16 18.79
CA GLY A 51 -6.36 4.74 19.03
C GLY A 51 -5.24 3.92 18.38
N LEU A 52 -5.28 2.59 18.51
CA LEU A 52 -4.33 1.70 17.85
C LEU A 52 -4.40 1.80 16.32
N SER A 53 -5.61 1.80 15.74
CA SER A 53 -5.80 1.96 14.30
C SER A 53 -5.29 3.31 13.81
N ALA A 54 -5.49 4.39 14.58
CA ALA A 54 -4.97 5.72 14.24
C ALA A 54 -3.43 5.75 14.23
N LEU A 55 -2.78 5.13 15.22
CA LEU A 55 -1.33 4.96 15.21
C LEU A 55 -0.86 4.16 13.99
N ASN A 56 -1.55 3.08 13.66
CA ASN A 56 -1.25 2.27 12.47
C ASN A 56 -1.44 3.05 11.17
N LEU A 57 -2.40 3.97 11.08
CA LEU A 57 -2.53 4.87 9.92
C LEU A 57 -1.32 5.81 9.81
N GLY A 58 -0.83 6.35 10.93
CA GLY A 58 0.40 7.14 10.94
C GLY A 58 1.61 6.35 10.42
N VAL A 59 1.75 5.10 10.89
CA VAL A 59 2.80 4.18 10.40
C VAL A 59 2.61 3.87 8.92
N ALA A 60 1.38 3.65 8.44
CA ALA A 60 1.09 3.35 7.04
C ALA A 60 1.51 4.46 6.07
N VAL A 61 1.49 5.72 6.51
CA VAL A 61 2.00 6.85 5.70
C VAL A 61 3.53 6.77 5.59
N VAL A 62 4.23 6.57 6.71
CA VAL A 62 5.69 6.45 6.73
C VAL A 62 6.15 5.24 5.89
N GLU A 63 5.49 4.10 6.08
CA GLU A 63 5.78 2.87 5.36
C GLU A 63 5.49 3.01 3.86
N GLY A 64 4.42 3.70 3.49
CA GLY A 64 4.12 3.99 2.09
C GLY A 64 5.18 4.86 1.44
N LEU A 65 5.66 5.91 2.11
CA LEU A 65 6.78 6.72 1.61
C LEU A 65 8.05 5.88 1.44
N LEU A 66 8.39 5.06 2.44
CA LEU A 66 9.57 4.20 2.39
C LEU A 66 9.47 3.18 1.25
N THR A 67 8.30 2.54 1.10
CA THR A 67 8.01 1.61 0.00
C THR A 67 8.14 2.30 -1.35
N GLY A 68 7.57 3.50 -1.48
CA GLY A 68 7.68 4.31 -2.70
C GLY A 68 9.13 4.56 -3.10
N LEU A 69 9.97 4.97 -2.14
CA LEU A 69 11.39 5.22 -2.37
C LEU A 69 12.13 3.94 -2.77
N ILE A 70 11.84 2.81 -2.10
CA ILE A 70 12.46 1.52 -2.40
C ILE A 70 12.12 1.07 -3.81
N VAL A 71 10.84 1.13 -4.20
CA VAL A 71 10.40 0.72 -5.55
C VAL A 71 10.99 1.65 -6.61
N GLN A 72 11.05 2.96 -6.36
CA GLN A 72 11.70 3.91 -7.26
C GLN A 72 13.21 3.64 -7.42
N PHE A 73 13.90 3.28 -6.34
CA PHE A 73 15.30 2.87 -6.38
C PHE A 73 15.49 1.59 -7.19
N LEU A 74 14.64 0.58 -6.98
CA LEU A 74 14.66 -0.66 -7.75
C LEU A 74 14.41 -0.40 -9.24
N ALA A 75 13.46 0.47 -9.58
CA ALA A 75 13.23 0.89 -10.96
C ALA A 75 14.49 1.50 -11.61
N SER A 76 15.31 2.21 -10.83
CA SER A 76 16.56 2.81 -11.33
C SER A 76 17.71 1.82 -11.49
N VAL A 77 17.84 0.82 -10.61
CA VAL A 77 19.01 -0.09 -10.57
C VAL A 77 18.73 -1.45 -11.20
N ARG A 78 17.51 -1.96 -11.05
CA ARG A 78 17.02 -3.26 -11.52
C ARG A 78 15.58 -3.14 -12.05
N PRO A 79 15.38 -2.42 -13.18
CA PRO A 79 14.06 -2.21 -13.77
C PRO A 79 13.33 -3.50 -14.16
N ASP A 80 14.07 -4.59 -14.32
CA ASP A 80 13.55 -5.94 -14.56
C ASP A 80 12.68 -6.46 -13.41
N LEU A 81 12.97 -6.08 -12.16
CA LEU A 81 12.22 -6.53 -10.97
C LEU A 81 10.86 -5.85 -10.82
N VAL A 82 10.62 -4.74 -11.50
CA VAL A 82 9.39 -3.93 -11.40
C VAL A 82 8.60 -3.89 -12.72
N GLY A 83 8.94 -4.78 -13.67
CA GLY A 83 8.20 -4.95 -14.92
C GLY A 83 8.24 -3.72 -15.85
N LEU A 84 9.36 -2.99 -15.84
CA LEU A 84 9.59 -1.86 -16.74
C LEU A 84 10.27 -2.28 -18.06
N THR A 85 11.13 -3.31 -18.04
CA THR A 85 11.84 -3.81 -19.25
C THR A 85 10.90 -4.38 -20.33
N ASP A 86 9.77 -4.98 -19.95
CA ASP A 86 8.80 -5.59 -20.88
C ASP A 86 7.83 -4.57 -21.52
N ARG A 87 7.86 -3.31 -21.05
CA ARG A 87 7.05 -2.22 -21.63
C ARG A 87 7.76 -1.55 -22.81
N ASP A 88 9.07 -1.33 -22.73
CA ASP A 88 9.86 -0.71 -23.81
C ASP A 88 9.82 -1.51 -25.12
N THR A 89 9.79 -2.85 -25.05
CA THR A 89 9.78 -3.71 -26.24
C THR A 89 8.43 -3.81 -26.96
N ARG A 90 7.33 -3.36 -26.35
CA ARG A 90 6.00 -3.35 -26.99
C ARG A 90 5.70 -2.07 -27.77
N ASP A 91 6.44 -1.00 -27.51
CA ASP A 91 6.22 0.32 -28.13
C ASP A 91 7.14 0.60 -29.33
N GLU A 92 8.04 -0.33 -29.73
CA GLU A 92 8.70 -0.25 -31.05
C GLU A 92 7.66 -0.60 -32.15
N PRO A 93 7.21 0.38 -32.96
CA PRO A 93 6.37 0.06 -34.10
C PRO A 93 7.25 -0.68 -35.10
N SER A 94 6.89 -1.93 -35.39
CA SER A 94 7.48 -2.71 -36.48
C SER A 94 7.16 -2.02 -37.81
N GLY A 95 7.89 -0.97 -38.13
CA GLY A 95 7.86 -0.23 -39.37
C GLY A 95 8.48 -1.09 -40.47
N VAL A 96 7.72 -2.06 -40.95
CA VAL A 96 7.98 -2.69 -42.25
C VAL A 96 7.51 -1.69 -43.32
N THR A 97 8.43 -0.89 -43.85
CA THR A 97 8.22 -0.27 -45.17
C THR A 97 8.77 -1.22 -46.23
N ALA A 98 7.83 -1.78 -46.98
CA ALA A 98 8.04 -2.51 -48.24
C ALA A 98 8.63 -1.61 -49.34
#